data_AF-A0A1G6C273-F1
#
_entry.id   AF-A0A1G6C273-F1
#
_cell.length_a   1.000
_cell.length_b   1.000
_cell.length_c   1.000
_cell.angle_alpha   90.00
_cell.angle_beta   90.00
_cell.angle_gamma   90.00
#
_symmetry.space_group_name_H-M   'P 1'
#
loop_
_entity.id
_entity.type
_entity.pdbx_description
1 polymer ?
#
loop_
_entity_poly.entity_id
_entity_poly.type
_entity_poly.pdbx_seq_one_letter_code
_entity_poly.pdbx_strand_id
1 'polypeptide(L)'
;MFFRSKSKYKDLMQPFSQAGLLGIHLVASTFVGALIGWYLDKWLETKPTFFLIFLIFGIIAGFKNMYMETKKIQRELDRQEAEKNAQYKSKD
;
A
#
# COMPACT_ATOMS: atom_id res chain seq x y z
N MET A 1 -3.82 27.83 30.02
CA MET A 1 -4.63 26.59 29.87
C MET A 1 -4.76 26.32 28.37
N PHE A 2 -3.73 25.70 27.77
CA PHE A 2 -3.54 25.67 26.31
C PHE A 2 -3.60 24.23 25.79
N PHE A 3 -4.37 24.05 24.71
CA PHE A 3 -4.39 22.91 23.79
C PHE A 3 -4.73 21.53 24.38
N ARG A 4 -6.03 21.21 24.36
CA ARG A 4 -6.48 19.82 24.34
C ARG A 4 -7.39 19.61 23.13
N SER A 5 -7.05 18.59 22.34
CA SER A 5 -7.89 17.92 21.34
C SER A 5 -7.82 18.42 19.88
N LYS A 6 -7.03 17.68 19.09
CA LYS A 6 -7.04 17.61 17.61
C LYS A 6 -6.80 16.15 17.16
N SER A 7 -7.36 15.14 17.87
CA SER A 7 -7.05 13.72 17.60
C SER A 7 -8.14 12.93 16.86
N LYS A 8 -9.42 13.34 16.91
CA LYS A 8 -10.52 12.52 16.36
C LYS A 8 -10.64 12.46 14.83
N TYR A 9 -10.00 13.38 14.09
CA TYR A 9 -10.05 13.38 12.61
C TYR A 9 -9.07 12.40 11.98
N LYS A 10 -8.01 12.00 12.71
CA LYS A 10 -7.01 11.06 12.20
C LYS A 10 -7.58 9.64 12.10
N ASP A 11 -8.46 9.22 12.98
CA ASP A 11 -8.98 7.83 13.00
C ASP A 11 -10.01 7.54 11.91
N LEU A 12 -10.70 8.57 11.42
CA LEU A 12 -11.63 8.45 10.30
C LEU A 12 -10.95 8.64 8.94
N MET A 13 -9.86 9.42 8.86
CA MET A 13 -9.10 9.59 7.62
C MET A 13 -8.03 8.51 7.41
N GLN A 14 -7.57 7.82 8.46
CA GLN A 14 -6.54 6.78 8.37
C GLN A 14 -6.95 5.59 7.48
N PRO A 15 -8.15 5.00 7.59
CA PRO A 15 -8.55 3.85 6.76
C PRO A 15 -8.64 4.23 5.27
N PHE A 16 -9.19 5.40 4.96
CA PHE A 16 -9.28 5.90 3.59
C PHE A 16 -7.91 6.29 3.03
N SER A 17 -7.04 6.88 3.85
CA SER A 17 -5.68 7.23 3.43
C SER A 17 -4.86 5.98 3.14
N GLN A 18 -4.97 4.94 3.96
CA GLN A 18 -4.27 3.67 3.73
C GLN A 18 -4.81 2.98 2.48
N ALA A 19 -6.12 2.80 2.36
CA ALA A 19 -6.73 2.19 1.17
C ALA A 19 -6.39 2.95 -0.13
N GLY A 20 -6.40 4.29 -0.09
CA GLY A 20 -5.99 5.14 -1.21
C GLY A 20 -4.51 4.95 -1.59
N LEU A 21 -3.62 4.88 -0.61
CA LEU A 21 -2.20 4.60 -0.84
C LEU A 21 -1.97 3.22 -1.45
N LEU A 22 -2.71 2.19 -1.00
CA LEU A 22 -2.65 0.86 -1.60
C LEU A 22 -3.08 0.88 -3.08
N GLY A 23 -4.16 1.61 -3.39
CA GLY A 23 -4.63 1.81 -4.76
C GLY A 23 -3.61 2.54 -5.64
N ILE A 24 -3.01 3.62 -5.13
CA ILE A 24 -1.96 4.37 -5.84
C ILE A 24 -0.75 3.47 -6.08
N HIS A 25 -0.35 2.65 -5.11
CA HIS A 25 0.79 1.75 -5.25
C HIS A 25 0.53 0.68 -6.32
N LEU A 26 -0.69 0.14 -6.36
CA LEU A 26 -1.13 -0.79 -7.41
C LEU A 26 -1.04 -0.13 -8.78
N VAL A 27 -1.66 1.04 -8.96
CA VAL A 27 -1.63 1.79 -10.23
C VAL A 27 -0.20 2.12 -10.64
N ALA A 28 0.65 2.59 -9.72
CA ALA A 28 2.04 2.91 -9.99
C ALA A 28 2.83 1.68 -10.47
N SER A 29 2.69 0.53 -9.81
CA SER A 29 3.36 -0.71 -10.20
C SER A 29 2.89 -1.25 -11.56
N THR A 30 1.58 -1.17 -11.84
CA THR A 30 1.02 -1.51 -13.16
C THR A 30 1.54 -0.57 -14.24
N PHE A 31 1.63 0.74 -13.96
CA PHE A 31 2.14 1.72 -14.92
C PHE A 31 3.61 1.46 -15.27
N VAL A 32 4.44 1.15 -14.27
CA VAL A 32 5.85 0.77 -14.48
C VAL A 32 5.95 -0.51 -15.31
N GLY A 33 5.18 -1.55 -15.00
CA GLY A 33 5.14 -2.78 -15.78
C GLY A 33 4.69 -2.55 -17.23
N ALA A 34 3.64 -1.76 -17.43
CA ALA A 34 3.13 -1.40 -18.75
C ALA A 34 4.13 -0.58 -19.58
N LEU A 35 4.83 0.38 -18.97
CA LEU A 35 5.87 1.18 -19.63
C LEU A 35 7.05 0.32 -20.07
N ILE A 36 7.52 -0.57 -19.19
CA ILE A 36 8.59 -1.53 -19.51
C ILE A 36 8.13 -2.46 -20.64
N GLY A 37 6.91 -3.00 -20.55
CA GLY A 37 6.33 -3.86 -21.56
C GLY A 37 6.23 -3.19 -22.92
N TRP A 38 5.79 -1.93 -22.97
CA TRP A 38 5.68 -1.14 -24.19
C TRP A 38 7.05 -0.83 -24.81
N TYR A 39 8.03 -0.48 -23.97
CA TYR A 39 9.39 -0.24 -24.42
C TYR A 39 10.03 -1.49 -25.03
N LEU A 40 9.83 -2.65 -24.38
CA LEU A 40 10.32 -3.93 -24.88
C LEU A 40 9.67 -4.33 -26.20
N ASP A 41 8.36 -4.13 -26.32
CA ASP A 41 7.60 -4.43 -27.53
C ASP A 41 8.09 -3.62 -28.73
N LYS A 42 8.42 -2.34 -28.50
CA LYS A 42 9.00 -1.46 -29.52
C LYS A 42 10.43 -1.86 -29.91
N TRP A 43 11.20 -2.41 -28.97
CA TRP A 43 12.58 -2.82 -29.23
C TRP A 43 12.67 -4.18 -29.96
N LEU A 44 11.71 -5.08 -29.71
CA LEU A 44 11.64 -6.41 -30.31
C LEU A 44 10.79 -6.48 -31.58
N GLU A 45 10.15 -5.37 -32.00
CA GLU A 45 9.14 -5.30 -33.08
C GLU A 45 8.04 -6.37 -32.98
N THR A 46 7.84 -6.91 -31.78
CA THR A 46 6.81 -7.89 -31.51
C THR A 46 5.45 -7.22 -31.43
N LYS A 47 4.43 -7.94 -31.90
CA LYS A 47 3.02 -7.62 -31.62
C LYS A 47 2.80 -7.49 -30.10
N PRO A 48 1.72 -6.83 -29.61
CA PRO A 48 1.42 -6.45 -28.19
C PRO A 48 1.38 -7.56 -27.12
N THR A 49 2.04 -8.67 -27.37
CA THR A 49 2.26 -9.82 -26.50
C THR A 49 3.15 -9.48 -25.30
N PHE A 50 4.30 -8.81 -25.49
CA PHE A 50 5.19 -8.50 -24.36
C PHE A 50 4.56 -7.45 -23.44
N PHE A 51 3.89 -6.45 -24.02
CA PHE A 51 3.09 -5.50 -23.26
C PHE A 51 2.06 -6.21 -22.38
N LEU A 52 1.31 -7.18 -22.91
CA LEU A 52 0.28 -7.91 -22.16
C LEU A 52 0.88 -8.77 -21.03
N ILE A 53 2.01 -9.45 -21.28
CA ILE A 53 2.71 -10.24 -20.27
C ILE A 53 3.21 -9.34 -19.13
N PHE A 54 3.88 -8.24 -19.48
CA PHE A 54 4.41 -7.30 -18.50
C PHE A 54 3.32 -6.54 -17.75
N LEU A 55 2.17 -6.31 -18.37
CA LEU A 55 0.98 -5.75 -17.70
C LEU A 55 0.49 -6.70 -16.59
N ILE A 56 0.35 -7.99 -16.89
CA ILE A 56 -0.04 -9.01 -15.91
C ILE A 56 1.01 -9.11 -14.80
N PHE A 57 2.30 -9.12 -15.16
CA PHE A 57 3.39 -9.11 -14.19
C PHE A 57 3.37 -7.85 -13.30
N GLY A 58 3.07 -6.68 -13.86
CA GLY A 58 2.94 -5.43 -13.11
C GLY A 58 1.81 -5.49 -12.08
N ILE A 59 0.65 -6.04 -12.46
CA ILE A 59 -0.47 -6.28 -11.54
C ILE A 59 -0.06 -7.25 -10.43
N ILE A 60 0.54 -8.40 -10.77
CA ILE A 60 0.99 -9.39 -9.79
C ILE A 60 2.02 -8.79 -8.84
N ALA A 61 2.98 -8.01 -9.34
CA ALA A 61 3.98 -7.33 -8.54
C ALA A 61 3.35 -6.32 -7.58
N GLY A 62 2.38 -5.54 -8.04
CA GLY A 62 1.61 -4.61 -7.21
C GLY A 62 0.88 -5.31 -6.07
N PHE A 63 0.15 -6.39 -6.37
CA PHE A 63 -0.53 -7.18 -5.36
C PHE A 63 0.42 -7.84 -4.35
N LYS A 64 1.57 -8.35 -4.82
CA LYS A 64 2.60 -8.95 -3.96
C LYS A 64 3.15 -7.92 -2.96
N ASN A 65 3.45 -6.71 -3.41
CA ASN A 65 3.92 -5.63 -2.54
C ASN A 65 2.85 -5.19 -1.54
N MET A 66 1.60 -5.04 -2.01
CA MET A 66 0.45 -4.71 -1.16
C MET A 66 0.24 -5.74 -0.05
N TYR A 67 0.23 -7.04 -0.39
CA TYR A 67 0.01 -8.11 0.59
C TYR A 67 1.09 -8.11 1.68
N MET A 68 2.34 -7.82 1.31
CA MET A 68 3.44 -7.73 2.25
C MET A 68 3.34 -6.49 3.15
N GLU A 69 2.95 -5.33 2.60
CA GLU A 69 2.69 -4.10 3.34
C GLU A 69 1.54 -4.28 4.35
N THR A 70 0.39 -4.79 3.90
CA THR A 70 -0.79 -5.00 4.77
C THR A 70 -0.48 -5.91 5.96
N LYS A 71 0.29 -6.98 5.74
CA LYS A 71 0.69 -7.89 6.81
C LYS A 71 1.61 -7.24 7.84
N LYS A 72 2.48 -6.31 7.42
CA LYS A 72 3.32 -5.52 8.34
C LYS A 72 2.48 -4.54 9.14
N ILE A 73 1.61 -3.78 8.46
CA ILE A 73 0.73 -2.80 9.09
C ILE A 73 -0.14 -3.45 10.16
N GLN A 74 -0.75 -4.61 9.87
CA GLN A 74 -1.57 -5.32 10.85
C GLN A 74 -0.79 -5.67 12.13
N ARG A 75 0.42 -6.19 11.99
CA ARG A 75 1.28 -6.52 13.15
C ARG A 75 1.67 -5.29 13.96
N GLU A 76 1.94 -4.18 13.28
CA GLU A 76 2.28 -2.91 13.93
C GLU A 76 1.10 -2.36 14.73
N LEU A 77 -0.12 -2.47 14.19
CA LEU A 77 -1.35 -2.06 14.85
C LEU A 77 -1.63 -2.90 16.10
N ASP A 78 -1.54 -4.23 16.00
CA ASP A 78 -1.76 -5.15 17.12
C ASP A 78 -0.76 -4.88 18.27
N ARG A 79 0.50 -4.57 17.92
CA ARG A 79 1.56 -4.26 18.88
C ARG A 79 1.32 -2.93 19.59
N GLN A 80 0.92 -1.89 18.85
CA GLN A 80 0.56 -0.59 19.42
C GLN A 80 -0.64 -0.69 20.36
N GLU A 81 -1.63 -1.52 20.03
CA GLU A 81 -2.78 -1.77 20.92
C GLU A 81 -2.37 -2.49 22.21
N ALA A 82 -1.50 -3.50 22.12
CA ALA A 82 -0.98 -4.21 23.29
C ALA A 82 -0.18 -3.29 24.22
N GLU A 83 0.68 -2.44 23.66
CA GLU A 83 1.47 -1.46 24.43
C GLU A 83 0.58 -0.41 25.10
N LYS A 84 -0.43 0.12 24.38
CA LYS A 84 -1.43 1.03 24.96
C LYS A 84 -2.18 0.39 26.12
N ASN A 85 -2.61 -0.86 25.96
CA ASN A 85 -3.39 -1.58 26.98
C ASN A 85 -2.54 -1.90 28.22
N ALA A 86 -1.26 -2.25 28.05
CA ALA A 86 -0.32 -2.45 29.15
C ALA A 86 -0.04 -1.14 29.91
N GLN A 87 0.12 -0.02 29.17
CA GLN A 87 0.32 1.30 29.76
C GLN A 87 -0.94 1.79 30.52
N TYR A 88 -2.14 1.46 30.05
CA TYR A 88 -3.38 1.80 30.75
C TYR A 88 -3.48 1.04 32.08
N LYS A 89 -3.23 -0.27 32.07
CA LYS A 89 -3.27 -1.11 33.28
C LYS A 89 -2.19 -0.79 34.32
N SER A 90 -1.08 -0.15 33.95
CA SER A 90 -0.03 0.22 34.91
C SER A 90 -0.33 1.52 35.67
N LYS A 91 -1.40 2.23 35.30
CA LYS A 91 -1.76 3.54 35.84
C LYS A 91 -2.92 3.50 36.85
N ASP A 92 -3.58 2.35 36.95
CA ASP A 92 -4.58 1.98 37.95
C ASP A 92 -3.91 1.24 39.12
#